data_AF-A0AAD9ZXQ6-F1
#
_entry.id   AF-A0AAD9ZXQ6-F1
#
_cell.length_a   1.000
_cell.length_b   1.000
_cell.length_c   1.000
_cell.angle_alpha   90.00
_cell.angle_beta   90.00
_cell.angle_gamma   90.00
#
_symmetry.space_group_name_H-M   'P 1'
#
loop_
_entity.id
_entity.type
_entity.pdbx_description
1 polymer ?
#
loop_
_entity_poly.entity_id
_entity_poly.type
_entity_poly.pdbx_seq_one_letter_code
_entity_poly.pdbx_strand_id
1 'polypeptide(L)'
;MKILTSNQSPLLPAYLAAAFAKKLSRLSLLVPPSGALAIIALIHNLLRRHPSINCLVHREDGYGTEEDGSKAEKEIVDKADESEETVTNKSSRKPGIDHFNNEEINPVKSNAMRSSLWEIDTLRHHYCPPVSRFVLSLENDLTVRSKTTEINVKDFSSGSYATIFGEEIRRRVKQVPLAFYKTTPTSLFSKADFVGWTFESEESKGK
;
A
#
# COMPACT_ATOMS: atom_id res chain seq x y z
N MET A 1 26.14 1.17 3.75
CA MET A 1 26.03 2.65 3.87
C MET A 1 26.01 3.41 2.52
N LYS A 2 26.73 2.98 1.47
CA LYS A 2 26.76 3.70 0.16
C LYS A 2 25.42 3.77 -0.61
N ILE A 3 24.49 2.84 -0.39
CA ILE A 3 23.20 2.79 -1.11
C ILE A 3 22.23 3.87 -0.60
N LEU A 4 22.25 4.16 0.72
CA LEU A 4 21.41 5.19 1.32
C LEU A 4 21.86 6.61 0.92
N THR A 5 23.16 6.83 0.71
CA THR A 5 23.69 8.12 0.24
C THR A 5 23.45 8.36 -1.26
N SER A 6 23.33 7.30 -2.07
CA SER A 6 23.07 7.42 -3.51
C SER A 6 21.68 8.03 -3.79
N ASN A 7 20.65 7.58 -3.08
CA ASN A 7 19.27 8.11 -3.16
C ASN A 7 19.08 9.50 -2.53
N GLN A 8 20.14 10.09 -1.98
CA GLN A 8 20.14 11.47 -1.47
C GLN A 8 20.46 12.49 -2.57
N SER A 9 20.91 12.04 -3.75
CA SER A 9 21.33 12.94 -4.82
C SER A 9 20.12 13.53 -5.59
N PRO A 10 20.03 14.86 -5.77
CA PRO A 10 18.90 15.52 -6.42
C PRO A 10 18.82 15.29 -7.94
N LEU A 11 19.81 14.63 -8.54
CA LEU A 11 19.96 14.43 -9.99
C LEU A 11 19.50 13.04 -10.46
N LEU A 12 18.83 12.26 -9.60
CA LEU A 12 18.36 10.95 -10.00
C LEU A 12 17.18 11.05 -10.96
N PRO A 13 17.22 10.36 -12.10
CA PRO A 13 16.09 10.32 -13.02
C PRO A 13 14.83 9.77 -12.34
N ALA A 14 13.68 10.36 -12.62
CA ALA A 14 12.40 9.98 -12.01
C ALA A 14 12.07 8.49 -12.19
N TYR A 15 12.39 7.91 -13.36
CA TYR A 15 12.15 6.48 -13.63
C TYR A 15 12.93 5.57 -12.67
N LEU A 16 14.13 5.98 -12.24
CA LEU A 16 14.98 5.20 -11.35
C LEU A 16 14.43 5.23 -9.93
N ALA A 17 14.03 6.41 -9.46
CA ALA A 17 13.36 6.57 -8.18
C ALA A 17 12.04 5.77 -8.14
N ALA A 18 11.26 5.79 -9.23
CA ALA A 18 10.04 4.99 -9.34
C ALA A 18 10.31 3.48 -9.31
N ALA A 19 11.29 3.00 -10.07
CA ALA A 19 11.67 1.58 -10.07
C ALA A 19 12.14 1.12 -8.69
N PHE A 20 12.92 1.96 -8.00
CA PHE A 20 13.39 1.68 -6.66
C PHE A 20 12.25 1.68 -5.63
N ALA A 21 11.38 2.70 -5.66
CA ALA A 21 10.19 2.76 -4.80
C ALA A 21 9.29 1.54 -5.00
N LYS A 22 8.99 1.17 -6.26
CA LYS A 22 8.14 0.02 -6.58
C LYS A 22 8.74 -1.32 -6.13
N LYS A 23 10.04 -1.55 -6.35
CA LYS A 23 10.72 -2.76 -5.84
C LYS A 23 10.72 -2.81 -4.31
N LEU A 24 10.94 -1.67 -3.64
CA LEU A 24 10.85 -1.59 -2.19
C LEU A 24 9.43 -1.87 -1.67
N SER A 25 8.39 -1.36 -2.33
CA SER A 25 6.99 -1.62 -1.97
C SER A 25 6.62 -3.10 -2.10
N ARG A 26 7.15 -3.81 -3.11
CA ARG A 26 7.00 -5.27 -3.19
C ARG A 26 7.71 -5.98 -2.04
N LEU A 27 8.94 -5.55 -1.71
CA LEU A 27 9.69 -6.12 -0.60
C LEU A 27 9.00 -5.91 0.75
N SER A 28 8.32 -4.77 0.96
CA SER A 28 7.62 -4.51 2.23
C SER A 28 6.50 -5.49 2.54
N LEU A 29 5.99 -6.23 1.55
CA LEU A 29 4.99 -7.29 1.77
C LEU A 29 5.60 -8.58 2.33
N LEU A 30 6.92 -8.79 2.16
CA LEU A 30 7.62 -10.00 2.58
C LEU A 30 8.44 -9.79 3.86
N VAL A 31 8.79 -8.55 4.16
CA VAL A 31 9.70 -8.18 5.23
C VAL A 31 8.95 -8.15 6.59
N PRO A 32 9.62 -8.48 7.72
CA PRO A 32 9.04 -8.30 9.05
C PRO A 32 8.57 -6.85 9.32
N PRO A 33 7.62 -6.62 10.25
CA PRO A 33 7.03 -5.30 10.50
C PRO A 33 8.07 -4.23 10.83
N SER A 34 9.15 -4.59 11.55
CA SER A 34 10.25 -3.66 11.85
C SER A 34 10.92 -3.13 10.58
N GLY A 35 11.17 -4.02 9.60
CA GLY A 35 11.75 -3.63 8.32
C GLY A 35 10.74 -2.95 7.40
N ALA A 36 9.46 -3.32 7.47
CA ALA A 36 8.39 -2.63 6.74
C ALA A 36 8.32 -1.15 7.13
N LEU A 37 8.43 -0.80 8.42
CA LEU A 37 8.49 0.60 8.88
C LEU A 37 9.66 1.37 8.24
N ALA A 38 10.85 0.78 8.19
CA ALA A 38 12.01 1.41 7.56
C ALA A 38 11.82 1.62 6.04
N ILE A 39 11.22 0.64 5.36
CA ILE A 39 10.92 0.73 3.93
C ILE A 39 9.88 1.81 3.65
N ILE A 40 8.81 1.85 4.45
CA ILE A 40 7.74 2.87 4.34
C ILE A 40 8.33 4.28 4.53
N ALA A 41 9.21 4.47 5.52
CA ALA A 41 9.91 5.73 5.74
C ALA A 41 10.77 6.14 4.53
N LEU A 42 11.47 5.18 3.93
CA LEU A 42 12.30 5.41 2.75
C LEU A 42 11.46 5.80 1.53
N ILE A 43 10.33 5.13 1.29
CA ILE A 43 9.40 5.45 0.20
C ILE A 43 8.81 6.85 0.40
N HIS A 44 8.41 7.20 1.61
CA HIS A 44 7.92 8.55 1.92
C HIS A 44 8.98 9.62 1.61
N ASN A 45 10.24 9.39 2.00
CA ASN A 45 11.33 10.31 1.70
C ASN A 45 11.56 10.46 0.18
N LEU A 46 11.44 9.37 -0.59
CA LEU A 46 11.55 9.41 -2.06
C LEU A 46 10.42 10.23 -2.70
N LEU A 47 9.16 10.00 -2.30
CA LEU A 47 7.99 10.74 -2.78
C LEU A 47 8.10 12.25 -2.44
N ARG A 48 8.59 12.56 -1.23
CA ARG A 48 8.82 13.94 -0.77
C ARG A 48 9.96 14.64 -1.52
N ARG A 49 10.98 13.93 -1.99
CA ARG A 49 12.09 14.53 -2.77
C ARG A 49 11.77 14.66 -4.25
N HIS A 50 11.05 13.70 -4.83
CA HIS A 50 10.77 13.64 -6.26
C HIS A 50 9.26 13.74 -6.52
N PRO A 51 8.69 14.94 -6.75
CA PRO A 51 7.27 15.08 -7.04
C PRO A 51 6.81 14.30 -8.27
N SER A 52 7.70 14.09 -9.25
CA SER A 52 7.40 13.38 -10.50
C SER A 52 6.97 11.92 -10.30
N ILE A 53 7.31 11.29 -9.17
CA ILE A 53 6.90 9.91 -8.85
C ILE A 53 5.60 9.83 -8.04
N ASN A 54 4.98 10.98 -7.69
CA ASN A 54 3.68 10.98 -7.00
C ASN A 54 2.55 10.40 -7.87
N CYS A 55 2.75 10.33 -9.19
CA CYS A 55 1.85 9.65 -10.12
C CYS A 55 1.66 8.15 -9.80
N LEU A 56 2.54 7.56 -8.98
CA LEU A 56 2.41 6.17 -8.54
C LEU A 56 1.39 6.01 -7.39
N VAL A 57 1.15 7.07 -6.62
CA VAL A 57 0.21 7.09 -5.48
C VAL A 57 -1.12 7.69 -5.91
N HIS A 58 -1.09 8.82 -6.62
CA HIS A 58 -2.26 9.49 -7.14
C HIS A 58 -2.15 9.60 -8.66
N ARG A 59 -3.04 8.92 -9.37
CA ARG A 59 -3.26 9.15 -10.79
C ARG A 59 -4.51 9.96 -10.94
N GLU A 60 -4.35 11.18 -11.43
CA GLU A 60 -5.46 11.91 -12.00
C GLU A 60 -5.80 11.19 -13.30
N ASP A 61 -7.01 10.63 -13.39
CA ASP A 61 -7.52 9.99 -14.60
C ASP A 61 -7.74 11.07 -15.68
N GLY A 62 -6.64 11.56 -16.25
CA GLY A 62 -6.63 12.43 -17.41
C GLY A 62 -7.09 11.63 -18.62
N TYR A 63 -8.25 11.98 -19.13
CA TYR A 63 -8.62 11.70 -20.51
C TYR A 63 -7.56 12.34 -21.43
N GLY A 64 -6.96 11.55 -22.33
CA GLY A 64 -5.93 11.99 -23.29
C GLY A 64 -4.52 11.59 -22.86
N THR A 65 -3.74 10.82 -23.61
CA THR A 65 -3.65 10.74 -25.07
C THR A 65 -3.23 9.31 -25.44
N GLU A 66 -4.07 8.63 -26.22
CA GLU A 66 -3.60 7.56 -27.09
C GLU A 66 -2.76 8.21 -28.19
N GLU A 67 -1.44 8.21 -28.03
CA GLU A 67 -0.52 8.32 -29.16
C GLU A 67 0.18 6.98 -29.31
N ASP A 68 -0.60 5.99 -29.75
CA ASP A 68 -0.07 4.84 -30.48
C ASP A 68 -0.09 5.21 -31.96
N GLY A 69 1.08 5.53 -32.49
CA GLY A 69 1.26 5.93 -33.88
C GLY A 69 0.99 4.77 -34.83
N SER A 70 -0.24 4.66 -35.34
CA SER A 70 -0.53 3.95 -36.59
C SER A 70 -1.63 4.64 -37.40
N LYS A 71 -1.13 5.37 -38.41
CA LYS A 71 -1.76 5.84 -39.67
C LYS A 71 -3.19 5.34 -39.99
N ALA A 72 -4.11 6.28 -40.27
CA ALA A 72 -4.63 6.59 -41.63
C ALA A 72 -6.05 7.18 -41.59
N GLU A 73 -6.13 8.48 -41.91
CA GLU A 73 -7.16 9.20 -42.69
C GLU A 73 -8.62 8.70 -42.70
N LYS A 74 -9.53 9.52 -42.13
CA LYS A 74 -10.68 10.06 -42.88
C LYS A 74 -11.32 11.27 -42.18
N GLU A 75 -11.44 12.35 -42.92
CA GLU A 75 -12.10 13.61 -42.55
C GLU A 75 -13.65 13.51 -42.52
N ILE A 76 -14.26 14.64 -42.10
CA ILE A 76 -15.68 15.09 -42.21
C ILE A 76 -16.46 14.94 -40.88
N VAL A 77 -16.46 15.97 -40.00
CA VAL A 77 -17.38 17.14 -39.90
C VAL A 77 -18.79 16.77 -39.39
N ASP A 78 -19.19 17.24 -38.19
CA ASP A 78 -20.28 18.22 -38.02
C ASP A 78 -20.54 18.63 -36.55
N LYS A 79 -21.33 19.70 -36.43
CA LYS A 79 -21.49 20.74 -35.39
C LYS A 79 -22.02 20.37 -34.00
N ALA A 80 -21.84 21.38 -33.13
CA ALA A 80 -22.35 21.60 -31.78
C ALA A 80 -23.87 21.40 -31.58
N ASP A 81 -24.24 20.95 -30.37
CA ASP A 81 -25.30 21.60 -29.58
C ASP A 81 -25.19 21.24 -28.09
N GLU A 82 -25.53 22.20 -27.22
CA GLU A 82 -25.61 22.08 -25.77
C GLU A 82 -26.92 21.39 -25.34
N SER A 83 -26.88 20.52 -24.33
CA SER A 83 -27.97 20.37 -23.35
C SER A 83 -27.57 19.46 -22.18
N GLU A 84 -27.87 19.94 -20.98
CA GLU A 84 -27.77 19.25 -19.69
C GLU A 84 -28.74 18.06 -19.62
N GLU A 85 -28.27 16.90 -19.15
CA GLU A 85 -28.86 16.16 -18.01
C GLU A 85 -28.18 14.78 -17.82
N THR A 86 -27.77 14.55 -16.57
CA THR A 86 -27.61 13.25 -15.89
C THR A 86 -27.31 12.01 -16.75
N VAL A 87 -26.02 11.69 -16.88
CA VAL A 87 -25.59 10.29 -17.06
C VAL A 87 -24.44 10.01 -16.11
N THR A 88 -24.73 9.15 -15.15
CA THR A 88 -23.79 8.49 -14.24
C THR A 88 -22.58 7.94 -15.00
N ASN A 89 -21.48 8.70 -15.04
CA ASN A 89 -20.18 8.23 -15.55
C ASN A 89 -19.51 7.32 -14.53
N LYS A 90 -20.15 6.17 -14.27
CA LYS A 90 -19.44 4.99 -13.79
C LYS A 90 -18.68 4.46 -15.00
N SER A 91 -17.55 5.09 -15.30
CA SER A 91 -16.63 4.53 -16.31
C SER A 91 -16.41 3.08 -15.89
N SER A 92 -16.71 2.16 -16.80
CA SER A 92 -16.37 0.76 -16.63
C SER A 92 -14.84 0.71 -16.54
N ARG A 93 -14.33 0.86 -15.32
CA ARG A 93 -12.90 0.82 -15.01
C ARG A 93 -12.42 -0.53 -15.50
N LYS A 94 -11.83 -0.57 -16.70
CA LYS A 94 -11.04 -1.72 -17.13
C LYS A 94 -10.06 -1.96 -15.98
N PRO A 95 -10.00 -3.18 -15.40
CA PRO A 95 -9.08 -3.43 -14.29
C PRO A 95 -7.69 -3.02 -14.77
N GLY A 96 -7.13 -2.01 -14.10
CA GLY A 96 -5.84 -1.46 -14.48
C GLY A 96 -4.79 -2.53 -14.34
N ILE A 97 -4.29 -3.04 -15.45
CA ILE A 97 -3.20 -4.01 -15.46
C ILE A 97 -1.94 -3.27 -15.05
N ASP A 98 -1.27 -3.73 -13.99
CA ASP A 98 0.00 -3.18 -13.53
C ASP A 98 1.11 -3.53 -14.55
N HIS A 99 1.69 -2.53 -15.21
CA HIS A 99 2.71 -2.72 -16.24
C HIS A 99 4.13 -2.97 -15.67
N PHE A 100 4.29 -3.09 -14.36
CA PHE A 100 5.59 -3.29 -13.72
C PHE A 100 6.15 -4.71 -13.92
N ASN A 101 7.40 -4.80 -14.39
CA ASN A 101 8.13 -6.07 -14.46
C ASN A 101 9.14 -6.20 -13.31
N ASN A 102 8.92 -7.16 -12.41
CA ASN A 102 9.76 -7.37 -11.23
C ASN A 102 11.12 -8.00 -11.56
N GLU A 103 11.16 -8.91 -12.53
CA GLU A 103 12.35 -9.69 -12.88
C GLU A 103 13.38 -8.88 -13.67
N GLU A 104 12.96 -7.72 -14.20
CA GLU A 104 13.84 -6.83 -14.93
C GLU A 104 14.89 -6.19 -13.99
N ILE A 105 16.15 -6.31 -14.37
CA ILE A 105 17.30 -5.75 -13.65
C ILE A 105 17.47 -4.27 -14.01
N ASN A 106 17.18 -3.88 -15.27
CA ASN A 106 17.33 -2.50 -15.70
C ASN A 106 16.13 -1.65 -15.23
N PRO A 107 16.35 -0.61 -14.40
CA PRO A 107 15.27 0.21 -13.85
C PRO A 107 14.48 0.95 -14.93
N VAL A 108 15.14 1.32 -16.04
CA VAL A 108 14.51 1.97 -17.21
C VAL A 108 13.44 1.08 -17.84
N LYS A 109 13.73 -0.23 -17.99
CA LYS A 109 12.86 -1.19 -18.67
C LYS A 109 11.76 -1.76 -17.78
N SER A 110 11.84 -1.52 -16.46
CA SER A 110 10.88 -2.04 -15.48
C SER A 110 9.48 -1.42 -15.57
N ASN A 111 9.30 -0.35 -16.36
CA ASN A 111 8.03 0.36 -16.53
C ASN A 111 7.37 0.84 -15.23
N ALA A 112 8.16 1.08 -14.17
CA ALA A 112 7.63 1.46 -12.87
C ALA A 112 6.84 2.77 -12.88
N MET A 113 7.19 3.76 -13.70
CA MET A 113 6.40 5.01 -13.85
C MET A 113 4.95 4.76 -14.32
N ARG A 114 4.73 3.67 -15.06
CA ARG A 114 3.42 3.23 -15.54
C ARG A 114 2.73 2.26 -14.58
N SER A 115 3.26 2.05 -13.38
CA SER A 115 2.68 1.26 -12.28
C SER A 115 2.07 2.11 -11.16
N SER A 116 1.37 1.47 -10.22
CA SER A 116 0.84 2.10 -8.99
C SER A 116 1.41 1.42 -7.74
N LEU A 117 1.50 2.12 -6.61
CA LEU A 117 2.01 1.58 -5.33
C LEU A 117 0.92 0.92 -4.48
N TRP A 118 0.15 0.02 -5.08
CA TRP A 118 -0.93 -0.68 -4.37
C TRP A 118 -0.42 -1.51 -3.19
N GLU A 119 0.84 -1.93 -3.21
CA GLU A 119 1.44 -2.68 -2.11
C GLU A 119 1.46 -1.86 -0.82
N ILE A 120 1.68 -0.55 -0.92
CA ILE A 120 1.64 0.35 0.25
C ILE A 120 0.19 0.51 0.74
N ASP A 121 -0.77 0.60 -0.17
CA ASP A 121 -2.19 0.63 0.21
C ASP A 121 -2.61 -0.65 0.96
N THR A 122 -2.11 -1.82 0.55
CA THR A 122 -2.39 -3.07 1.30
C THR A 122 -1.82 -3.06 2.72
N LEU A 123 -0.70 -2.38 2.97
CA LEU A 123 -0.11 -2.25 4.30
C LEU A 123 -0.95 -1.36 5.25
N ARG A 124 -1.94 -0.63 4.74
CA ARG A 124 -2.92 0.08 5.61
C ARG A 124 -3.69 -0.89 6.50
N HIS A 125 -3.90 -2.11 6.05
CA HIS A 125 -4.60 -3.16 6.78
C HIS A 125 -3.64 -4.20 7.38
N HIS A 126 -2.39 -3.80 7.63
CA HIS A 126 -1.37 -4.68 8.21
C HIS A 126 -1.71 -5.04 9.67
N TYR A 127 -1.44 -6.29 10.06
CA TYR A 127 -1.78 -6.82 11.39
C TYR A 127 -1.13 -6.03 12.55
N CYS A 128 0.08 -5.51 12.32
CA CYS A 128 0.83 -4.72 13.29
C CYS A 128 0.33 -3.26 13.27
N PRO A 129 -0.31 -2.74 14.35
CA PRO A 129 -0.91 -1.40 14.35
C PRO A 129 0.06 -0.25 14.09
N PRO A 130 1.32 -0.26 14.58
CA PRO A 130 2.32 0.74 14.21
C PRO A 130 2.53 0.91 12.71
N VAL A 131 2.54 -0.20 11.94
CA VAL A 131 2.73 -0.18 10.48
C VAL A 131 1.52 0.47 9.81
N SER A 132 0.31 0.01 10.14
CA SER A 132 -0.94 0.56 9.60
C SER A 132 -1.08 2.06 9.85
N ARG A 133 -0.84 2.51 11.09
CA ARG A 133 -0.89 3.94 11.45
C ARG A 133 0.15 4.75 10.70
N PHE A 134 1.33 4.20 10.47
CA PHE A 134 2.38 4.92 9.77
C PHE A 134 2.02 5.16 8.31
N VAL A 135 1.50 4.15 7.62
CA VAL A 135 1.01 4.29 6.23
C VAL A 135 -0.11 5.33 6.13
N LEU A 136 -1.05 5.33 7.09
CA LEU A 136 -2.11 6.35 7.15
C LEU A 136 -1.57 7.77 7.37
N SER A 137 -0.51 7.92 8.19
CA SER A 137 0.18 9.20 8.34
C SER A 137 0.76 9.69 7.01
N LEU A 138 1.34 8.78 6.22
CA LEU A 138 1.94 9.14 4.94
C LEU A 138 0.93 9.74 3.96
N GLU A 139 -0.27 9.16 3.87
CA GLU A 139 -1.34 9.67 2.99
C GLU A 139 -1.67 11.13 3.31
N ASN A 140 -1.82 11.45 4.60
CA ASN A 140 -2.06 12.81 5.06
C ASN A 140 -0.84 13.73 4.80
N ASP A 141 0.38 13.25 5.05
CA ASP A 141 1.62 14.01 4.87
C ASP A 141 1.93 14.35 3.41
N LEU A 142 1.49 13.53 2.46
CA LEU A 142 1.62 13.79 1.03
C LEU A 142 0.69 14.92 0.56
N THR A 143 -0.47 15.10 1.20
CA THR A 143 -1.39 16.21 0.88
C THR A 143 -0.90 17.56 1.40
N VAL A 144 -0.16 17.59 2.52
CA VAL A 144 0.35 18.83 3.15
C VAL A 144 1.88 18.85 3.15
N ARG A 145 2.48 18.83 1.95
CA ARG A 145 3.93 18.70 1.75
C ARG A 145 4.76 19.78 2.47
N SER A 146 4.22 20.99 2.63
CA SER A 146 4.94 22.15 3.18
C SER A 146 5.17 22.11 4.69
N LYS A 147 4.44 21.27 5.46
CA LYS A 147 4.51 21.24 6.93
C LYS A 147 5.28 20.06 7.52
N THR A 148 5.58 19.04 6.72
CA THR A 148 6.16 17.78 7.21
C THR A 148 7.66 17.69 6.86
N THR A 149 8.47 17.17 7.78
CA THR A 149 9.91 16.99 7.61
C THR A 149 10.26 15.62 7.03
N GLU A 150 11.49 15.46 6.54
CA GLU A 150 11.99 14.14 6.15
C GLU A 150 12.06 13.22 7.37
N ILE A 151 11.72 11.94 7.16
CA ILE A 151 11.71 10.94 8.23
C ILE A 151 13.11 10.36 8.36
N ASN A 152 13.64 10.35 9.58
CA ASN A 152 14.95 9.75 9.82
C ASN A 152 14.84 8.22 9.82
N VAL A 153 15.36 7.60 8.76
CA VAL A 153 15.35 6.13 8.60
C VAL A 153 16.17 5.43 9.69
N LYS A 154 17.15 6.11 10.29
CA LYS A 154 17.99 5.54 11.36
C LYS A 154 17.17 5.12 12.57
N ASP A 155 16.10 5.85 12.86
CA ASP A 155 15.24 5.58 14.02
C ASP A 155 14.52 4.24 13.89
N PHE A 156 14.29 3.78 12.66
CA PHE A 156 13.67 2.49 12.36
C PHE A 156 14.70 1.36 12.16
N SER A 157 15.98 1.70 11.97
CA SER A 157 17.03 0.73 11.62
C SER A 157 17.40 -0.21 12.79
N SER A 158 17.19 0.22 14.03
CA SER A 158 17.44 -0.58 15.24
C SER A 158 16.24 -1.40 15.68
N GLY A 159 15.09 -1.25 15.01
CA GLY A 159 13.85 -1.94 15.36
C GLY A 159 13.94 -3.45 15.14
N SER A 160 13.44 -4.23 16.09
CA SER A 160 13.27 -5.67 15.97
C SER A 160 11.90 -6.10 16.50
N TYR A 161 11.54 -7.38 16.36
CA TYR A 161 10.33 -7.89 16.99
C TYR A 161 10.33 -7.69 18.51
N ALA A 162 11.49 -7.81 19.15
CA ALA A 162 11.62 -7.60 20.59
C ALA A 162 11.30 -6.15 20.99
N THR A 163 11.67 -5.16 20.17
CA THR A 163 11.36 -3.75 20.44
C THR A 163 9.87 -3.48 20.28
N ILE A 164 9.26 -3.97 19.19
CA ILE A 164 7.81 -3.83 18.94
C ILE A 164 7.01 -4.49 20.07
N PHE A 165 7.38 -5.71 20.46
CA PHE A 165 6.73 -6.43 21.54
C PHE A 165 6.89 -5.72 22.89
N GLY A 166 8.11 -5.26 23.20
CA GLY A 166 8.37 -4.49 24.42
C GLY A 166 7.60 -3.17 24.46
N GLU A 167 7.40 -2.50 23.33
CA GLU A 167 6.57 -1.31 23.23
C GLU A 167 5.09 -1.61 23.47
N GLU A 168 4.56 -2.70 22.90
CA GLU A 168 3.15 -3.07 23.07
C GLU A 168 2.86 -3.47 24.53
N ILE A 169 3.77 -4.15 25.22
CA ILE A 169 3.62 -4.47 26.66
C ILE A 169 3.62 -3.21 27.52
N ARG A 170 4.50 -2.25 27.20
CA ARG A 170 4.58 -0.97 27.94
C ARG A 170 3.39 -0.06 27.65
N ARG A 171 2.64 -0.31 26.58
CA ARG A 171 1.51 0.51 26.18
C ARG A 171 0.43 0.45 27.25
N ARG A 172 0.07 1.60 27.79
CA ARG A 172 -1.03 1.70 28.76
C ARG A 172 -2.36 1.43 28.07
N VAL A 173 -2.96 0.31 28.40
CA VAL A 173 -4.28 -0.07 27.91
C VAL A 173 -5.32 0.63 28.79
N LYS A 174 -6.08 1.58 28.23
CA LYS A 174 -7.13 2.32 28.95
C LYS A 174 -8.38 1.49 29.26
N GLN A 175 -8.60 0.42 28.49
CA GLN A 175 -9.79 -0.42 28.57
C GLN A 175 -9.35 -1.88 28.55
N VAL A 176 -9.72 -2.65 29.58
CA VAL A 176 -9.46 -4.09 29.61
C VAL A 176 -10.10 -4.71 28.36
N PRO A 177 -9.33 -5.42 27.51
CA PRO A 177 -9.88 -6.14 26.37
C PRO A 177 -10.74 -7.28 26.89
N LEU A 178 -12.02 -7.00 27.13
CA LEU A 178 -13.01 -8.03 27.40
C LEU A 178 -13.36 -8.63 26.04
N ALA A 179 -13.03 -9.90 25.84
CA ALA A 179 -13.62 -10.71 24.77
C ALA A 179 -15.09 -10.96 25.12
N PHE A 180 -15.89 -9.88 25.20
CA PHE A 180 -17.30 -9.96 25.50
C PHE A 180 -18.03 -10.24 24.19
N TYR A 181 -18.19 -11.51 23.90
CA TYR A 181 -19.17 -11.93 22.90
C TYR A 181 -20.54 -11.43 23.38
N LYS A 182 -21.30 -10.73 22.52
CA LYS A 182 -22.67 -10.28 22.84
C LYS A 182 -23.57 -11.45 23.26
N THR A 183 -23.25 -12.64 22.77
CA THR A 183 -23.83 -13.93 23.17
C THR A 183 -22.66 -14.86 23.48
N THR A 184 -22.64 -15.49 24.66
CA THR A 184 -21.61 -16.49 24.98
C THR A 184 -21.67 -17.63 23.95
N PRO A 185 -20.64 -17.82 23.11
CA PRO A 185 -20.66 -18.88 22.12
C PRO A 185 -20.66 -20.22 22.85
N THR A 186 -21.65 -21.06 22.55
CA THR A 186 -21.84 -22.37 23.19
C THR A 186 -20.74 -23.36 22.79
N SER A 187 -20.03 -23.08 21.68
CA SER A 187 -18.90 -23.88 21.21
C SER A 187 -17.78 -22.95 20.73
N LEU A 188 -16.53 -23.33 21.03
CA LEU A 188 -15.34 -22.63 20.56
C LEU A 188 -15.09 -22.87 19.05
N PHE A 189 -15.63 -23.96 18.52
CA PHE A 189 -15.50 -24.38 17.13
C PHE A 189 -16.85 -24.87 16.58
N SER A 190 -17.14 -24.59 15.31
CA SER A 190 -18.26 -25.24 14.65
C SER A 190 -17.88 -26.67 14.28
N LYS A 191 -18.82 -27.63 14.36
CA LYS A 191 -18.60 -28.99 13.84
C LYS A 191 -18.26 -29.00 12.34
N ALA A 192 -18.65 -27.94 11.62
CA ALA A 192 -18.29 -27.75 10.21
C ALA A 192 -16.80 -27.41 9.99
N ASP A 193 -16.11 -26.87 11.00
CA ASP A 193 -14.68 -26.52 10.90
C ASP A 193 -13.78 -27.77 10.92
N PHE A 194 -14.32 -28.91 11.40
CA PHE A 194 -13.58 -30.16 11.56
C PHE A 194 -14.31 -31.32 10.87
N VAL A 195 -14.43 -31.26 9.55
CA VAL A 195 -15.01 -32.33 8.74
C VAL A 195 -14.26 -33.65 9.03
N GLY A 196 -14.98 -34.64 9.57
CA GLY A 196 -14.45 -35.97 9.89
C GLY A 196 -13.97 -36.18 11.33
N TRP A 197 -14.01 -35.16 12.20
CA TRP A 197 -13.73 -35.31 13.63
C TRP A 197 -15.03 -35.32 14.43
N THR A 198 -15.35 -36.45 15.06
CA THR A 198 -16.46 -36.57 16.01
C THR A 198 -15.91 -36.49 17.43
N PHE A 199 -16.13 -35.37 18.11
CA PHE A 199 -15.89 -35.27 19.54
C PHE A 199 -17.05 -35.93 20.28
N GLU A 200 -16.88 -37.18 20.70
CA GLU A 200 -17.77 -37.85 21.65
C GLU A 200 -17.53 -37.22 23.03
N SER A 201 -18.35 -36.24 23.40
CA SER A 201 -18.40 -35.77 24.78
C SER A 201 -19.28 -36.75 25.55
N GLU A 202 -18.68 -37.63 26.35
CA GLU A 202 -19.43 -38.37 27.36
C GLU A 202 -19.95 -37.37 28.40
N GLU A 203 -21.20 -36.94 28.26
CA GLU A 203 -21.95 -36.39 29.38
C GLU A 203 -22.11 -37.52 30.40
N SER A 204 -21.27 -37.49 31.43
CA SER A 204 -21.45 -38.28 32.63
C SER A 204 -22.86 -38.00 33.16
N LYS A 205 -23.75 -38.99 32.99
CA LYS A 205 -25.06 -39.02 33.61
C LYS A 205 -24.87 -38.95 35.12
N GLY A 206 -24.92 -37.74 35.66
CA GLY A 206 -25.14 -37.52 37.08
C GLY A 206 -26.58 -37.93 37.43
N LYS A 207 -26.73 -39.16 37.91
CA LYS A 207 -27.74 -39.58 38.88
C LYS A 207 -27.20 -40.75 39.68
#